data_AF-A0A851NY59-F1
#
_entry.id   AF-A0A851NY59-F1
#
_cell.length_a   1.000
_cell.length_b   1.000
_cell.length_c   1.000
_cell.angle_alpha   90.00
_cell.angle_beta   90.00
_cell.angle_gamma   90.00
#
_symmetry.space_group_name_H-M   'P 1'
#
loop_
_entity.id
_entity.type
_entity.pdbx_description
1 polymer ?
#
loop_
_entity_poly.entity_id
_entity_poly.type
_entity_poly.pdbx_seq_one_letter_code
_entity_poly.pdbx_strand_id
1 'polypeptide(L)'
;RTSELMYDVLDESLRRAEINHNITYAILFECVHTIYTIHPKSELLEKAAKCIGKFVLSPKINLKYLGLKALTCVIQQDPNLALQHQMTIIECLDHPDPIIKRE
;
A
#
# COMPACT_ATOMS: atom_id res chain seq x y z
N ARG A 1 6.99 -3.04 21.54
CA ARG A 1 7.95 -1.95 21.81
C ARG A 1 9.30 -2.18 21.13
N THR A 2 9.88 -3.38 21.09
CA THR A 2 11.12 -3.64 20.31
C THR A 2 11.04 -3.20 18.84
N SER A 3 9.83 -3.23 18.26
CA SER A 3 9.58 -2.75 16.89
C SER A 3 9.80 -1.26 16.67
N GLU A 4 9.84 -0.44 17.72
CA GLU A 4 10.10 1.00 17.60
C GLU A 4 11.50 1.29 17.04
N LEU A 5 12.45 0.36 17.24
CA LEU A 5 13.80 0.43 16.67
C LEU A 5 13.80 0.36 15.13
N MET A 6 12.71 -0.09 14.51
CA MET A 6 12.59 -0.19 13.04
C MET A 6 11.99 1.05 12.41
N TYR A 7 11.41 1.97 13.19
CA TYR A 7 10.62 3.08 12.64
C TYR A 7 11.42 3.99 11.70
N ASP A 8 12.64 4.36 12.09
CA ASP A 8 13.48 5.24 11.28
C ASP A 8 13.94 4.56 9.98
N VAL A 9 14.20 3.25 10.05
CA VAL A 9 14.57 2.44 8.86
C VAL A 9 13.40 2.32 7.89
N LEU A 10 12.18 2.11 8.39
CA LEU A 10 10.97 2.06 7.57
C LEU A 10 10.67 3.42 6.94
N ASP A 11 10.82 4.50 7.71
CA ASP A 11 10.61 5.86 7.23
C ASP A 11 11.56 6.20 6.08
N GLU A 12 12.84 5.91 6.29
CA GLU A 12 13.88 6.14 5.30
C GLU A 12 13.71 5.25 4.07
N SER A 13 13.28 4.01 4.25
CA SER A 13 13.01 3.07 3.15
C SER A 13 11.86 3.56 2.28
N LEU A 14 10.75 4.01 2.88
CA LEU A 14 9.63 4.61 2.16
C LEU A 14 10.07 5.84 1.35
N ARG A 15 10.89 6.71 1.95
CA ARG A 15 11.39 7.93 1.32
C ARG A 15 12.30 7.64 0.14
N ARG A 16 13.22 6.69 0.28
CA ARG A 16 14.19 6.34 -0.78
C ARG A 16 13.57 5.49 -1.89
N ALA A 17 12.60 4.66 -1.57
CA ALA A 17 11.94 3.78 -2.54
C ALA A 17 10.89 4.50 -3.40
N GLU A 18 10.63 5.80 -3.18
CA GLU A 18 9.80 6.63 -4.07
C GLU A 18 10.43 6.83 -5.47
N ILE A 19 11.68 6.40 -5.68
CA ILE A 19 12.30 6.33 -7.01
C ILE A 19 11.48 5.35 -7.88
N ASN A 20 10.92 5.80 -9.01
CA ASN A 20 9.99 5.07 -9.89
C ASN A 20 10.61 3.87 -10.66
N HIS A 21 11.28 2.95 -9.97
CA HIS A 21 11.87 1.74 -10.53
C HIS A 21 11.10 0.50 -10.10
N ASN A 22 10.99 -0.54 -10.93
CA ASN A 22 10.16 -1.71 -10.57
C ASN A 22 10.57 -2.40 -9.27
N ILE A 23 11.86 -2.38 -8.96
CA ILE A 23 12.41 -2.99 -7.73
C ILE A 23 11.97 -2.25 -6.46
N THR A 24 11.77 -0.93 -6.53
CA THR A 24 11.42 -0.15 -5.35
C THR A 24 9.95 -0.34 -4.96
N TYR A 25 9.07 -0.66 -5.91
CA TYR A 25 7.68 -0.99 -5.59
C TYR A 25 7.57 -2.24 -4.70
N ALA A 26 8.46 -3.22 -4.88
CA ALA A 26 8.53 -4.39 -4.00
C ALA A 26 8.95 -3.98 -2.57
N ILE A 27 9.93 -3.08 -2.45
CA ILE A 27 10.37 -2.54 -1.15
C ILE A 27 9.23 -1.77 -0.48
N LEU A 28 8.53 -0.91 -1.24
CA LEU A 28 7.40 -0.13 -0.74
C LEU A 28 6.26 -1.02 -0.23
N PHE A 29 5.92 -2.08 -0.98
CA PHE A 29 4.90 -3.04 -0.57
C PHE A 29 5.25 -3.72 0.76
N GLU A 30 6.48 -4.22 0.90
CA GLU A 30 6.92 -4.83 2.15
C GLU A 30 7.02 -3.83 3.31
N CYS A 31 7.39 -2.57 3.04
CA CYS A 31 7.36 -1.52 4.06
C CYS A 31 5.94 -1.26 4.56
N VAL A 32 4.96 -1.17 3.65
CA VAL A 32 3.54 -1.02 4.01
C VAL A 32 3.09 -2.20 4.87
N HIS A 33 3.32 -3.44 4.42
CA HIS A 33 2.94 -4.63 5.17
C HIS A 33 3.62 -4.68 6.56
N THR A 34 4.91 -4.34 6.64
CA THR A 34 5.65 -4.29 7.90
C THR A 34 5.06 -3.24 8.85
N ILE A 35 4.74 -2.04 8.36
CA ILE A 35 4.17 -0.96 9.17
C ILE A 35 2.84 -1.37 9.80
N TYR A 36 1.98 -2.09 9.07
CA TYR A 36 0.71 -2.60 9.58
C TYR A 36 0.85 -3.88 10.44
N THR A 37 2.02 -4.47 10.57
CA THR A 37 2.18 -5.70 11.40
C THR A 37 2.92 -5.42 12.72
N ILE A 38 3.60 -4.28 12.83
CA ILE A 38 4.32 -3.88 14.05
C ILE A 38 3.46 -2.99 14.96
N HIS A 39 4.01 -2.60 16.11
CA HIS A 39 3.34 -1.63 16.98
C HIS A 39 3.03 -0.33 16.21
N PRO A 40 1.80 0.19 16.28
CA PRO A 40 1.39 1.30 15.43
C PRO A 40 2.14 2.59 15.76
N LYS A 41 2.55 3.32 14.71
CA LYS A 41 3.03 4.70 14.76
C LYS A 41 2.26 5.52 13.72
N SER A 42 1.49 6.51 14.17
CA SER A 42 0.57 7.30 13.33
C SER A 42 1.23 7.82 12.05
N GLU A 43 2.41 8.43 12.19
CA GLU A 43 3.14 9.00 11.05
C GLU A 43 3.50 7.95 9.98
N LEU A 44 3.87 6.72 10.40
CA LEU A 44 4.18 5.64 9.47
C LEU A 44 2.92 5.09 8.81
N LEU A 45 1.83 4.95 9.57
CA LEU A 45 0.53 4.53 9.03
C LEU A 45 0.03 5.53 7.98
N GLU A 46 0.14 6.83 8.24
CA GLU A 46 -0.21 7.86 7.26
C GLU A 46 0.66 7.79 5.99
N LYS A 47 1.96 7.52 6.13
CA LYS A 47 2.85 7.35 4.97
C LYS A 47 2.53 6.07 4.18
N ALA A 48 2.22 4.97 4.88
CA ALA A 48 1.82 3.71 4.28
C ALA A 48 0.49 3.84 3.51
N ALA A 49 -0.51 4.49 4.12
CA ALA A 49 -1.78 4.84 3.50
C ALA A 49 -1.59 5.64 2.20
N LYS A 50 -0.76 6.69 2.23
CA LYS A 50 -0.42 7.47 1.03
C LYS A 50 0.25 6.62 -0.05
N CYS A 51 1.09 5.66 0.33
CA CYS A 51 1.73 4.74 -0.61
C CYS A 51 0.71 3.82 -1.28
N ILE A 52 -0.21 3.21 -0.53
CA ILE A 52 -1.31 2.40 -1.07
C ILE A 52 -2.15 3.22 -2.05
N GLY A 53 -2.53 4.44 -1.68
CA GLY A 53 -3.30 5.32 -2.56
C GLY A 53 -2.60 5.61 -3.89
N LYS A 54 -1.28 5.84 -3.88
CA LYS A 54 -0.48 6.00 -5.11
C LYS A 54 -0.53 4.76 -6.01
N PHE A 55 -0.53 3.56 -5.42
CA PHE A 55 -0.64 2.31 -6.16
C PHE A 55 -2.03 2.09 -6.74
N VAL A 56 -3.09 2.22 -5.94
CA VAL A 56 -4.49 2.02 -6.36
C VAL A 56 -4.89 2.98 -7.50
N LEU A 57 -4.49 4.24 -7.39
CA LEU A 57 -4.78 5.28 -8.38
C LEU A 57 -3.84 5.24 -9.60
N SER A 58 -2.86 4.33 -9.63
CA SER A 58 -1.91 4.26 -10.73
C SER A 58 -2.58 3.78 -12.01
N PRO A 59 -2.27 4.37 -13.18
CA PRO A 59 -2.70 3.84 -14.47
C PRO A 59 -1.92 2.58 -14.87
N LYS A 60 -0.79 2.27 -14.21
CA LYS A 60 -0.01 1.05 -14.49
C LYS A 60 -0.69 -0.14 -13.82
N ILE A 61 -1.09 -1.13 -14.62
CA ILE A 61 -1.84 -2.32 -14.16
C ILE A 61 -1.10 -3.05 -13.02
N ASN A 62 0.21 -3.22 -13.12
CA ASN A 62 1.00 -3.88 -12.09
C ASN A 62 1.01 -3.11 -10.74
N LEU A 63 0.97 -1.78 -10.77
CA LEU A 63 0.86 -0.97 -9.56
C LEU A 63 -0.56 -0.96 -9.02
N LYS A 64 -1.56 -0.90 -9.90
CA LYS A 64 -2.97 -1.03 -9.49
C LYS A 64 -3.21 -2.36 -8.77
N TYR A 65 -2.72 -3.46 -9.35
CA TYR A 65 -2.70 -4.78 -8.72
C TYR A 65 -2.05 -4.74 -7.32
N LEU A 66 -0.84 -4.19 -7.24
CA LEU A 66 -0.09 -4.09 -5.98
C LEU A 66 -0.85 -3.28 -4.92
N GLY A 67 -1.54 -2.21 -5.34
CA GLY A 67 -2.36 -1.37 -4.48
C GLY A 67 -3.59 -2.09 -3.93
N LEU A 68 -4.32 -2.81 -4.79
CA LEU A 68 -5.46 -3.64 -4.37
C LEU A 68 -5.01 -4.73 -3.39
N LYS A 69 -3.92 -5.43 -3.72
CA LYS A 69 -3.33 -6.45 -2.84
C LYS A 69 -2.92 -5.88 -1.49
N ALA A 70 -2.25 -4.73 -1.47
CA ALA A 70 -1.84 -4.07 -0.23
C ALA A 70 -3.06 -3.65 0.60
N LEU A 71 -4.11 -3.13 -0.04
CA LEU A 71 -5.35 -2.74 0.62
C LEU A 71 -6.00 -3.94 1.31
N THR A 72 -6.08 -5.09 0.62
CA THR A 72 -6.59 -6.35 1.19
C THR A 72 -5.80 -6.81 2.41
N CYS A 73 -4.48 -6.60 2.44
CA CYS A 73 -3.65 -6.93 3.60
C CYS A 73 -3.93 -6.05 4.83
N VAL A 74 -4.34 -4.79 4.64
CA VAL A 74 -4.43 -3.81 5.74
C VAL A 74 -5.86 -3.48 6.17
N ILE A 75 -6.87 -3.87 5.36
CA ILE A 75 -8.28 -3.52 5.55
C ILE A 75 -8.85 -3.90 6.92
N GLN A 76 -8.38 -4.99 7.52
CA GLN A 76 -8.85 -5.44 8.84
C GLN A 76 -8.44 -4.48 9.96
N GLN A 77 -7.38 -3.69 9.74
CA GLN A 77 -6.84 -2.75 10.71
C GLN A 77 -7.26 -1.31 10.41
N ASP A 78 -7.33 -0.95 9.12
CA ASP A 78 -7.75 0.37 8.67
C ASP A 78 -8.79 0.29 7.53
N PRO A 79 -10.07 0.02 7.88
CA PRO A 79 -11.15 -0.07 6.90
C PRO A 79 -11.40 1.24 6.13
N ASN A 80 -11.00 2.39 6.70
CA ASN A 80 -11.24 3.70 6.10
C ASN A 80 -10.46 3.90 4.80
N LEU A 81 -9.34 3.19 4.61
CA LEU A 81 -8.58 3.26 3.36
C LEU A 81 -9.37 2.76 2.15
N ALA A 82 -10.19 1.71 2.31
CA ALA A 82 -11.03 1.27 1.21
C ALA A 82 -12.12 2.27 0.88
N LEU A 83 -12.67 2.94 1.91
CA LEU A 83 -13.67 3.99 1.70
C LEU A 83 -13.07 5.16 0.91
N GLN A 84 -11.83 5.55 1.19
CA GLN A 84 -11.13 6.61 0.47
C GLN A 84 -10.92 6.30 -1.02
N HIS A 85 -10.81 5.01 -1.38
CA HIS A 85 -10.55 4.56 -2.75
C HIS A 85 -11.72 3.79 -3.37
N GLN A 86 -12.91 3.86 -2.77
CA GLN A 86 -14.07 3.02 -3.10
C GLN A 86 -14.45 3.08 -4.57
N MET A 87 -14.47 4.27 -5.17
CA MET A 87 -14.81 4.44 -6.59
C MET A 87 -13.85 3.66 -7.50
N THR A 88 -12.54 3.78 -7.26
CA THR A 88 -11.53 3.05 -8.03
C THR A 88 -11.63 1.54 -7.83
N ILE A 89 -11.96 1.08 -6.62
CA ILE A 89 -12.16 -0.35 -6.33
C ILE A 89 -13.37 -0.88 -7.11
N ILE A 90 -14.48 -0.14 -7.11
CA ILE A 90 -15.68 -0.51 -7.87
C ILE A 90 -15.37 -0.58 -9.36
N GLU A 91 -14.64 0.39 -9.91
CA GLU A 91 -14.19 0.35 -11.30
C GLU A 91 -13.33 -0.88 -11.63
N CYS A 92 -12.54 -1.38 -10.66
CA CYS A 92 -11.72 -2.58 -10.86
C CYS A 92 -12.56 -3.86 -11.03
N LEU A 93 -13.80 -3.89 -10.52
CA LEU A 93 -14.71 -5.04 -10.67
C LEU A 93 -15.13 -5.25 -12.14
N ASP A 94 -15.05 -4.22 -12.97
CA ASP A 94 -15.36 -4.26 -14.40
C ASP A 94 -14.09 -4.23 -15.28
N HIS A 95 -12.91 -4.40 -14.67
CA HIS A 95 -11.63 -4.34 -15.38
C HIS A 95 -11.46 -5.53 -16.35
N PRO A 96 -10.92 -5.32 -17.57
CA PRO A 96 -10.73 -6.38 -18.56
C PRO A 96 -9.68 -7.43 -18.16
N ASP A 97 -8.72 -7.04 -17.31
CA ASP A 97 -7.75 -7.97 -16.71
C ASP A 97 -8.41 -8.77 -15.57
N PRO A 98 -8.55 -10.11 -15.69
CA PRO A 98 -9.20 -10.95 -14.68
C PRO A 98 -8.44 -10.98 -13.35
N ILE A 99 -7.14 -10.70 -13.34
CA ILE A 99 -6.35 -10.64 -12.10
C ILE A 99 -6.79 -9.40 -11.31
N ILE A 100 -6.86 -8.23 -11.95
CA ILE A 100 -7.33 -6.99 -11.30
C ILE A 100 -8.77 -7.14 -10.79
N LYS A 101 -9.64 -7.75 -11.59
CA LYS A 101 -11.04 -7.95 -11.23
C LYS A 101 -11.24 -8.86 -10.01
N ARG A 102 -10.28 -9.75 -9.74
CA ARG A 102 -10.37 -10.75 -8.66
C ARG A 102 -9.83 -10.24 -7.33
N GLU A 103 -8.81 -9.39 -7.34
CA GLU A 103 -8.17 -8.86 -6.13
C GLU A 103 -9.11 -7.96 -5.31
#